data_AF-M5SP18-F1
#
_entry.id   AF-M5SP18-F1
#
_cell.length_a   1.000
_cell.length_b   1.000
_cell.length_c   1.000
_cell.angle_alpha   90.00
_cell.angle_beta   90.00
_cell.angle_gamma   90.00
#
_symmetry.space_group_name_H-M   'P 1'
#
loop_
_entity.id
_entity.type
_entity.pdbx_description
1 polymer ?
#
loop_
_entity_poly.entity_id
_entity_poly.type
_entity_poly.pdbx_seq_one_letter_code
_entity_poly.pdbx_strand_id
1 'polypeptide(L)'
;MNRRWSVPGSGLVVVSAFAISLAGWSRAVSAQEDAAVVETTTEELSLYETADEATPEYSNFREAYSAAFVYREAGDFRAAKAALQSAIELATRDREKADAHRTLISVHSELDDQDKMFESLEYVVENAPYPAFASLSIGSVNAIARRKGWVKEMKARYEKQLEKDPKHRSALVIMESYTYNVARDHAKRGEYIDRLLKLNEEEGKPLDVELKINRAFCDRLTRDFETAAKRYEAVSKESNEARAYCLMEAAYCWENAGNKANALKAALAADAMGPGKRAKRSLYQWHRTLADLFLTHLRKAEAIKHFEAALEEANINAYRDQCREKLRIANALKDS
;
A
#
# COMPACT_ATOMS: atom_id res chain seq x y z
N MET A 1 -57.67 -32.83 24.59
CA MET A 1 -58.01 -31.43 24.22
C MET A 1 -56.68 -30.70 23.95
N ASN A 2 -56.07 -30.84 22.78
CA ASN A 2 -56.27 -30.15 21.49
C ASN A 2 -56.01 -28.63 21.47
N ARG A 3 -54.88 -28.26 20.83
CA ARG A 3 -54.53 -27.09 19.96
C ARG A 3 -53.02 -26.82 20.15
N ARG A 4 -52.04 -27.06 19.26
CA ARG A 4 -51.84 -27.12 17.79
C ARG A 4 -51.74 -25.74 17.07
N TRP A 5 -50.50 -25.43 16.61
CA TRP A 5 -49.99 -24.49 15.57
C TRP A 5 -50.00 -22.97 15.88
N SER A 6 -49.06 -22.11 15.45
CA SER A 6 -48.20 -22.08 14.23
C SER A 6 -46.92 -21.22 14.41
N VAL A 7 -45.96 -21.36 13.47
CA VAL A 7 -44.83 -20.44 13.20
C VAL A 7 -45.08 -19.76 11.85
N PRO A 8 -44.73 -18.47 11.69
CA PRO A 8 -43.82 -18.02 10.61
C PRO A 8 -42.79 -17.02 11.20
N GLY A 9 -41.55 -16.81 10.74
CA GLY A 9 -40.96 -16.86 9.41
C GLY A 9 -40.16 -15.54 9.23
N SER A 10 -38.83 -15.64 9.05
CA SER A 10 -37.91 -14.67 8.40
C SER A 10 -38.01 -13.16 8.71
N GLY A 11 -36.92 -12.56 9.22
CA GLY A 11 -36.75 -11.11 9.28
C GLY A 11 -35.28 -10.68 9.37
N LEU A 12 -34.80 -10.05 8.31
CA LEU A 12 -33.54 -9.32 8.17
C LEU A 12 -33.31 -8.37 9.37
N VAL A 13 -32.09 -8.35 9.93
CA VAL A 13 -31.63 -7.25 10.80
C VAL A 13 -30.86 -6.26 9.93
N VAL A 14 -31.48 -5.12 9.67
CA VAL A 14 -30.84 -3.93 9.09
C VAL A 14 -30.15 -3.17 10.22
N VAL A 15 -28.85 -2.96 10.08
CA VAL A 15 -28.02 -2.15 10.98
C VAL A 15 -28.39 -0.68 10.81
N SER A 16 -28.77 -0.06 11.93
CA SER A 16 -29.01 1.37 12.07
C SER A 16 -27.70 2.14 12.20
N ALA A 17 -27.59 3.30 11.57
CA ALA A 17 -26.76 4.39 12.08
C ALA A 17 -27.43 5.73 11.74
N PHE A 18 -27.74 6.46 12.80
CA PHE A 18 -28.47 7.72 12.86
C PHE A 18 -27.72 8.87 12.18
N ALA A 19 -28.47 9.67 11.41
CA ALA A 19 -28.12 11.04 11.08
C ALA A 19 -28.74 11.98 12.14
N ILE A 20 -27.96 12.91 12.69
CA ILE A 20 -28.47 14.02 13.49
C ILE A 20 -28.13 15.31 12.73
N SER A 21 -29.16 15.92 12.15
CA SER A 21 -29.19 17.31 11.73
C SER A 21 -29.80 18.14 12.85
N LEU A 22 -29.17 19.25 13.23
CA LEU A 22 -29.83 20.31 14.00
C LEU A 22 -29.69 21.64 13.27
N ALA A 23 -30.84 22.24 13.00
CA ALA A 23 -31.01 23.52 12.36
C ALA A 23 -30.99 24.67 13.39
N GLY A 24 -30.30 25.75 13.01
CA GLY A 24 -30.75 27.15 13.05
C GLY A 24 -31.39 27.75 14.30
N TRP A 25 -30.75 28.78 14.83
CA TRP A 25 -31.43 29.98 15.34
C TRP A 25 -30.71 31.24 14.87
N SER A 26 -31.45 32.08 14.16
CA SER A 26 -31.04 33.39 13.66
C SER A 26 -31.40 34.47 14.67
N ARG A 27 -30.50 35.43 14.90
CA ARG A 27 -30.87 36.79 15.30
C ARG A 27 -30.03 37.78 14.50
N ALA A 28 -30.73 38.54 13.67
CA ALA A 28 -30.20 39.71 12.98
C ALA A 28 -30.05 40.86 13.98
N VAL A 29 -28.89 41.52 13.97
CA VAL A 29 -28.73 42.92 14.38
C VAL A 29 -27.93 43.58 13.28
N SER A 30 -28.56 44.53 12.62
CA SER A 30 -27.95 45.50 11.72
C SER A 30 -27.28 46.60 12.55
N ALA A 31 -26.00 46.84 12.33
CA ALA A 31 -25.41 48.16 12.52
C ALA A 31 -24.19 48.27 11.60
N GLN A 32 -24.33 49.21 10.67
CA GLN A 32 -23.35 49.68 9.71
C GLN A 32 -22.50 50.71 10.44
N GLU A 33 -21.21 50.46 10.60
CA GLU A 33 -20.22 51.48 10.97
C GLU A 33 -18.82 51.04 10.49
N ASP A 34 -18.31 51.83 9.55
CA ASP A 34 -16.93 52.09 9.18
C ASP A 34 -16.02 50.92 8.76
N ALA A 35 -16.00 50.72 7.44
CA ALA A 35 -14.90 50.12 6.71
C ALA A 35 -13.65 51.03 6.79
N ALA A 36 -12.85 50.86 7.83
CA ALA A 36 -11.44 51.25 7.78
C ALA A 36 -10.69 50.21 6.94
N VAL A 37 -10.36 50.61 5.71
CA VAL A 37 -9.38 49.93 4.87
C VAL A 37 -8.03 50.00 5.58
N VAL A 38 -7.67 48.92 6.28
CA VAL A 38 -6.27 48.65 6.59
C VAL A 38 -5.79 47.78 5.43
N GLU A 39 -5.13 48.42 4.47
CA GLU A 39 -4.14 47.75 3.64
C GLU A 39 -3.13 47.09 4.60
N THR A 40 -3.32 45.81 4.91
CA THR A 40 -2.21 44.97 5.33
C THR A 40 -1.35 44.80 4.10
N THR A 41 -0.45 45.76 3.98
CA THR A 41 0.70 45.81 3.11
C THR A 41 1.35 44.43 3.09
N THR A 42 1.56 43.94 1.87
CA THR A 42 2.31 42.76 1.51
C THR A 42 3.78 42.93 1.91
N GLU A 43 4.07 43.02 3.20
CA GLU A 43 5.40 43.35 3.75
C GLU A 43 5.78 42.50 4.98
N GLU A 44 5.10 41.37 5.21
CA GLU A 44 5.46 40.40 6.28
C GLU A 44 6.01 39.05 5.77
N LEU A 45 6.37 38.95 4.48
CA LEU A 45 7.00 37.73 3.91
C LEU A 45 8.49 37.90 3.54
N SER A 46 9.13 38.99 3.97
CA SER A 46 10.51 39.34 3.57
C SER A 46 11.53 39.41 4.73
N LEU A 47 11.20 38.92 5.93
CA LEU A 47 12.02 39.13 7.14
C LEU A 47 12.78 37.90 7.69
N TYR A 48 12.88 36.80 6.94
CA TYR A 48 13.65 35.62 7.35
C TYR A 48 14.80 35.21 6.41
N GLU A 49 15.23 36.13 5.56
CA GLU A 49 16.41 35.96 4.71
C GLU A 49 17.45 37.00 5.13
N THR A 50 18.16 36.72 6.23
CA THR A 50 19.50 37.24 6.61
C THR A 50 19.81 36.91 8.08
N ALA A 51 20.05 35.64 8.35
CA ALA A 51 21.04 35.27 9.34
C ALA A 51 22.00 34.33 8.60
N ASP A 52 23.12 34.89 8.16
CA ASP A 52 24.25 34.12 7.65
C ASP A 52 24.91 33.47 8.88
N GLU A 53 24.23 32.47 9.46
CA GLU A 53 24.83 31.59 10.44
C GLU A 53 25.89 30.79 9.69
N ALA A 54 27.16 31.04 10.02
CA ALA A 54 28.28 30.32 9.45
C ALA A 54 28.00 28.81 9.53
N THR A 55 27.70 28.20 8.38
CA THR A 55 27.46 26.76 8.29
C THR A 55 28.70 26.08 8.88
N PRO A 56 28.56 25.24 9.92
CA PRO A 56 29.70 24.56 10.50
C PRO A 56 30.47 23.80 9.41
N GLU A 57 31.79 24.00 9.34
CA GLU A 57 32.62 23.29 8.38
C GLU A 57 32.82 21.85 8.88
N TYR A 58 32.36 20.88 8.09
CA TYR A 58 32.48 19.47 8.42
C TYR A 58 33.62 18.83 7.64
N SER A 59 34.40 17.97 8.30
CA SER A 59 35.59 17.36 7.67
C SER A 59 35.24 16.16 6.79
N ASN A 60 34.08 15.54 6.98
CA ASN A 60 33.64 14.36 6.24
C ASN A 60 32.13 14.13 6.34
N PHE A 61 31.61 13.23 5.49
CA PHE A 61 30.20 12.81 5.48
C PHE A 61 29.67 12.44 6.87
N ARG A 62 30.41 11.62 7.63
CA ARG A 62 29.92 11.07 8.91
C ARG A 62 29.68 12.18 9.92
N GLU A 63 30.57 13.16 9.96
CA GLU A 63 30.47 14.31 10.86
C GLU A 63 29.25 15.17 10.50
N ALA A 64 29.13 15.60 9.25
CA ALA A 64 28.00 16.39 8.74
C ALA A 64 26.66 15.66 8.94
N TYR A 65 26.62 14.37 8.58
CA TYR A 65 25.43 13.55 8.72
C TYR A 65 25.03 13.36 10.19
N SER A 66 26.00 13.15 11.10
CA SER A 66 25.70 13.02 12.54
C SER A 66 25.21 14.34 13.14
N ALA A 67 25.80 15.46 12.75
CA ALA A 67 25.36 16.79 13.17
C ALA A 67 23.90 17.06 12.75
N ALA A 68 23.52 16.66 11.54
CA ALA A 68 22.14 16.77 11.08
C ALA A 68 21.12 16.06 11.98
N PHE A 69 21.45 14.89 12.54
CA PHE A 69 20.58 14.22 13.51
C PHE A 69 20.44 15.04 14.79
N VAL A 70 21.55 15.59 15.31
CA VAL A 70 21.53 16.43 16.52
C VAL A 70 20.64 17.65 16.31
N TYR A 71 20.80 18.36 15.20
CA TYR A 71 19.95 19.51 14.87
C TYR A 71 18.48 19.13 14.71
N ARG A 72 18.18 18.00 14.06
CA ARG A 72 16.81 17.52 13.91
C ARG A 72 16.15 17.20 15.24
N GLU A 73 16.86 16.52 16.15
CA GLU A 73 16.34 16.23 17.51
C GLU A 73 16.15 17.50 18.35
N ALA A 74 16.95 18.54 18.08
CA ALA A 74 16.79 19.87 18.67
C ALA A 74 15.66 20.70 18.02
N GLY A 75 15.03 20.22 16.95
CA GLY A 75 14.01 20.95 16.18
C GLY A 75 14.56 22.02 15.25
N ASP A 76 15.88 22.14 15.10
CA ASP A 76 16.52 23.06 14.17
C ASP A 76 16.63 22.42 12.77
N PHE A 77 15.51 22.45 12.05
CA PHE A 77 15.44 21.86 10.72
C PHE A 77 16.25 22.63 9.67
N ARG A 78 16.55 23.92 9.89
CA ARG A 78 17.39 24.71 8.96
C ARG A 78 18.85 24.28 9.06
N ALA A 79 19.40 24.18 10.27
CA ALA A 79 20.74 23.66 10.49
C ALA A 79 20.85 22.19 10.06
N ALA A 80 19.82 21.38 10.33
CA ALA A 80 19.77 19.99 9.85
C ALA A 80 19.82 19.90 8.32
N LYS A 81 19.10 20.76 7.60
CA LYS A 81 19.12 20.84 6.12
C LYS A 81 20.53 21.19 5.63
N ALA A 82 21.14 22.24 6.18
CA ALA A 82 22.48 22.68 5.80
C ALA A 82 23.52 21.57 6.03
N ALA A 83 23.48 20.92 7.19
CA ALA A 83 24.37 19.81 7.52
C ALA A 83 24.19 18.60 6.56
N LEU A 84 22.95 18.29 6.15
CA LEU A 84 22.70 17.23 5.18
C LEU A 84 23.17 17.60 3.76
N GLN A 85 23.09 18.86 3.37
CA GLN A 85 23.64 19.34 2.10
C GLN A 85 25.16 19.20 2.08
N SER A 86 25.85 19.64 3.13
CA SER A 86 27.29 19.41 3.28
C SER A 86 27.62 17.91 3.31
N ALA A 87 26.79 17.08 3.94
CA ALA A 87 26.98 15.63 3.90
C ALA A 87 26.93 15.09 2.47
N ILE A 88 25.98 15.52 1.63
CA ILE A 88 25.89 15.10 0.22
C ILE A 88 27.14 15.51 -0.57
N GLU A 89 27.67 16.71 -0.34
CA GLU A 89 28.90 17.21 -0.99
C GLU A 89 30.14 16.41 -0.56
N LEU A 90 30.23 16.03 0.72
CA LEU A 90 31.32 15.25 1.30
C LEU A 90 31.16 13.74 1.09
N ALA A 91 30.04 13.28 0.53
CA ALA A 91 29.75 11.88 0.33
C ALA A 91 30.66 11.28 -0.75
N THR A 92 31.32 10.17 -0.39
CA THR A 92 32.24 9.45 -1.30
C THR A 92 31.57 8.26 -1.96
N ARG A 93 30.39 7.87 -1.49
CA ARG A 93 29.63 6.70 -1.95
C ARG A 93 28.18 7.08 -2.27
N ASP A 94 27.59 6.47 -3.29
CA ASP A 94 26.19 6.71 -3.65
C ASP A 94 25.22 6.37 -2.52
N ARG A 95 25.55 5.35 -1.73
CA ARG A 95 24.76 4.99 -0.54
C ARG A 95 24.70 6.13 0.49
N GLU A 96 25.79 6.86 0.69
CA GLU A 96 25.84 7.98 1.63
C GLU A 96 24.93 9.12 1.15
N LYS A 97 24.96 9.42 -0.16
CA LYS A 97 24.05 10.39 -0.77
C LYS A 97 22.59 9.97 -0.63
N ALA A 98 22.28 8.70 -0.88
CA ALA A 98 20.92 8.17 -0.73
C ALA A 98 20.43 8.25 0.73
N ASP A 99 21.29 7.98 1.72
CA ASP A 99 20.97 8.11 3.15
C ASP A 99 20.71 9.58 3.53
N ALA A 100 21.51 10.52 3.02
CA ALA A 100 21.29 11.96 3.20
C ALA A 100 19.97 12.45 2.59
N HIS A 101 19.69 12.11 1.33
CA HIS A 101 18.41 12.46 0.68
C HIS A 101 17.20 11.85 1.39
N ARG A 102 17.31 10.60 1.84
CA ARG A 102 16.23 9.98 2.62
C ARG A 102 15.94 10.74 3.91
N THR A 103 16.95 11.27 4.57
CA THR A 103 16.79 12.08 5.78
C THR A 103 16.25 13.48 5.46
N LEU A 104 16.68 14.07 4.35
CA LEU A 104 16.18 15.34 3.85
C LEU A 104 14.67 15.31 3.58
N ILE A 105 14.07 14.17 3.22
CA ILE A 105 12.61 14.05 3.05
C ILE A 105 11.85 14.55 4.30
N SER A 106 12.23 14.10 5.50
CA SER A 106 11.58 14.58 6.72
C SER A 106 11.92 16.03 7.03
N VAL A 107 13.16 16.45 6.80
CA VAL A 107 13.59 17.83 7.10
C VAL A 107 12.86 18.84 6.20
N HIS A 108 12.79 18.59 4.90
CA HIS A 108 12.01 19.40 3.96
C HIS A 108 10.53 19.44 4.33
N SER A 109 9.95 18.33 4.79
CA SER A 109 8.56 18.31 5.26
C SER A 109 8.31 19.20 6.47
N GLU A 110 9.26 19.32 7.40
CA GLU A 110 9.11 20.18 8.59
C GLU A 110 9.36 21.66 8.24
N LEU A 111 10.14 21.94 7.20
CA LEU A 111 10.36 23.28 6.65
C LEU A 111 9.29 23.72 5.64
N ASP A 112 8.25 22.90 5.40
CA ASP A 112 7.23 23.10 4.36
C ASP A 112 7.81 23.30 2.93
N ASP A 113 9.01 22.75 2.69
CA ASP A 113 9.75 22.81 1.43
C ASP A 113 9.34 21.63 0.52
N GLN A 114 8.09 21.66 0.07
CA GLN A 114 7.43 20.55 -0.62
C GLN A 114 8.20 20.06 -1.86
N ASP A 115 8.63 20.98 -2.73
CA ASP A 115 9.30 20.62 -3.98
C ASP A 115 10.63 19.91 -3.72
N LYS A 116 11.43 20.38 -2.76
CA LYS A 116 12.69 19.74 -2.39
C LYS A 116 12.51 18.40 -1.69
N MET A 117 11.41 18.20 -0.98
CA MET A 117 11.03 16.88 -0.47
C MET A 117 10.81 15.90 -1.64
N PHE A 118 10.09 16.31 -2.68
CA PHE A 118 9.86 15.45 -3.85
C PHE A 118 11.12 15.20 -4.67
N GLU A 119 11.99 16.20 -4.85
CA GLU A 119 13.32 16.01 -5.47
C GLU A 119 14.16 14.99 -4.69
N SER A 120 14.16 15.05 -3.36
CA SER A 120 14.87 14.07 -2.52
C SER A 120 14.27 12.66 -2.64
N LEU A 121 12.94 12.55 -2.76
CA LEU A 121 12.30 11.26 -3.03
C LEU A 121 12.72 10.70 -4.40
N GLU A 122 12.71 11.53 -5.43
CA GLU A 122 13.11 11.15 -6.80
C GLU A 122 14.54 10.60 -6.79
N TYR A 123 15.48 11.32 -6.16
CA TYR A 123 16.85 10.84 -5.99
C TYR A 123 16.93 9.48 -5.31
N VAL A 124 16.18 9.29 -4.21
CA VAL A 124 16.15 8.03 -3.45
C VAL A 124 15.57 6.88 -4.27
N VAL A 125 14.56 7.13 -5.10
CA VAL A 125 13.96 6.11 -5.97
C VAL A 125 14.92 5.69 -7.08
N GLU A 126 15.67 6.63 -7.64
CA GLU A 126 16.61 6.40 -8.74
C GLU A 126 17.92 5.73 -8.27
N ASN A 127 18.38 6.08 -7.07
CA ASN A 127 19.69 5.67 -6.54
C ASN A 127 19.55 4.75 -5.32
N ALA A 128 18.46 4.00 -5.23
CA ALA A 128 18.19 3.14 -4.09
C ALA A 128 19.26 2.04 -3.95
N PRO A 129 19.94 1.91 -2.80
CA PRO A 129 20.94 0.86 -2.59
C PRO A 129 20.33 -0.55 -2.60
N TYR A 130 19.02 -0.65 -2.34
CA TYR A 130 18.24 -1.89 -2.41
C TYR A 130 16.74 -1.57 -2.51
N PRO A 131 15.89 -2.46 -3.05
CA PRO A 131 14.48 -2.17 -3.33
C PRO A 131 13.65 -1.69 -2.13
N ALA A 132 13.87 -2.25 -0.94
CA ALA A 132 13.15 -1.86 0.27
C ALA A 132 13.45 -0.41 0.70
N PHE A 133 14.61 0.14 0.32
CA PHE A 133 14.99 1.51 0.65
C PHE A 133 14.02 2.50 -0.01
N ALA A 134 13.83 2.40 -1.33
CA ALA A 134 12.88 3.23 -2.06
C ALA A 134 11.44 3.03 -1.58
N SER A 135 10.99 1.77 -1.41
CA SER A 135 9.61 1.47 -1.00
C SER A 135 9.23 2.15 0.33
N LEU A 136 10.12 2.11 1.33
CA LEU A 136 9.88 2.77 2.62
C LEU A 136 9.86 4.30 2.51
N SER A 137 10.71 4.88 1.66
CA SER A 137 10.75 6.34 1.44
C SER A 137 9.49 6.83 0.72
N ILE A 138 9.03 6.11 -0.31
CA ILE A 138 7.77 6.41 -1.00
C ILE A 138 6.58 6.29 -0.03
N GLY A 139 6.55 5.25 0.82
CA GLY A 139 5.54 5.09 1.85
C GLY A 139 5.50 6.26 2.84
N SER A 140 6.69 6.73 3.25
CA SER A 140 6.84 7.88 4.14
C SER A 140 6.32 9.17 3.51
N VAL A 141 6.69 9.45 2.25
CA VAL A 141 6.19 10.64 1.53
C VAL A 141 4.68 10.57 1.32
N ASN A 142 4.11 9.41 1.00
CA ASN A 142 2.65 9.25 0.90
C ASN A 142 1.93 9.52 2.24
N ALA A 143 2.56 9.20 3.38
CA ALA A 143 2.00 9.52 4.70
C ALA A 143 2.13 11.02 5.01
N ILE A 144 3.29 11.62 4.73
CA ILE A 144 3.53 13.06 4.89
C ILE A 144 2.57 13.87 4.02
N ALA A 145 2.44 13.54 2.73
CA ALA A 145 1.59 14.27 1.81
C ALA A 145 0.12 14.25 2.25
N ARG A 146 -0.36 13.13 2.79
CA ARG A 146 -1.70 13.06 3.40
C ARG A 146 -1.85 13.96 4.63
N ARG A 147 -0.86 13.92 5.54
CA ARG A 147 -0.88 14.73 6.77
C ARG A 147 -0.84 16.24 6.48
N LYS A 148 -0.04 16.66 5.50
CA LYS A 148 0.17 18.06 5.12
C LYS A 148 -0.83 18.58 4.08
N GLY A 149 -1.72 17.72 3.56
CA GLY A 149 -2.69 18.10 2.52
C GLY A 149 -2.11 18.18 1.09
N TRP A 150 -0.85 17.79 0.90
CA TRP A 150 -0.06 17.87 -0.34
C TRP A 150 -0.36 16.79 -1.39
N VAL A 151 -1.47 16.06 -1.23
CA VAL A 151 -1.83 14.91 -2.08
C VAL A 151 -2.08 15.34 -3.52
N LYS A 152 -2.71 16.52 -3.73
CA LYS A 152 -3.08 17.01 -5.06
C LYS A 152 -1.84 17.44 -5.85
N GLU A 153 -0.93 18.12 -5.18
CA GLU A 153 0.33 18.65 -5.70
C GLU A 153 1.27 17.50 -6.06
N MET A 154 1.39 16.49 -5.17
CA MET A 154 2.14 15.27 -5.45
C MET A 154 1.62 14.59 -6.72
N LYS A 155 0.30 14.40 -6.82
CA LYS A 155 -0.33 13.80 -8.01
C LYS A 155 -0.03 14.62 -9.27
N ALA A 156 -0.27 15.93 -9.23
CA ALA A 156 -0.07 16.81 -10.37
C ALA A 156 1.38 16.83 -10.85
N ARG A 157 2.36 16.85 -9.93
CA ARG A 157 3.79 16.80 -10.26
C ARG A 157 4.13 15.55 -11.08
N TYR A 158 3.76 14.37 -10.59
CA TYR A 158 4.14 13.11 -11.24
C TYR A 158 3.30 12.80 -12.49
N GLU A 159 2.03 13.23 -12.55
CA GLU A 159 1.26 13.17 -13.79
C GLU A 159 1.90 14.05 -14.88
N LYS A 160 2.30 15.28 -14.55
CA LYS A 160 3.02 16.16 -15.48
C LYS A 160 4.35 15.57 -15.96
N GLN A 161 5.08 14.85 -15.11
CA GLN A 161 6.28 14.12 -15.54
C GLN A 161 5.94 13.00 -16.52
N LEU A 162 4.87 12.23 -16.26
CA LEU A 162 4.41 11.15 -17.13
C LEU A 162 3.77 11.62 -18.44
N GLU A 163 3.22 12.84 -18.48
CA GLU A 163 2.76 13.49 -19.71
C GLU A 163 3.95 13.84 -20.61
N LYS A 164 5.04 14.35 -20.03
CA LYS A 164 6.26 14.70 -20.76
C LYS A 164 7.04 13.47 -21.22
N ASP A 165 7.18 12.49 -20.33
CA ASP A 165 7.82 11.21 -20.60
C ASP A 165 6.95 10.07 -20.05
N PRO A 166 6.16 9.40 -20.91
CA PRO A 166 5.34 8.26 -20.51
C PRO A 166 6.14 7.07 -19.96
N LYS A 167 7.45 7.03 -20.13
CA LYS A 167 8.35 6.01 -19.60
C LYS A 167 9.15 6.49 -18.39
N HIS A 168 8.85 7.67 -17.84
CA HIS A 168 9.56 8.21 -16.69
C HIS A 168 9.45 7.27 -15.48
N ARG A 169 10.55 6.56 -15.20
CA ARG A 169 10.56 5.43 -14.29
C ARG A 169 10.18 5.79 -12.86
N SER A 170 10.79 6.83 -12.30
CA SER A 170 10.57 7.27 -10.92
C SER A 170 9.11 7.68 -10.72
N ALA A 171 8.56 8.47 -11.65
CA ALA A 171 7.16 8.84 -11.65
C ALA A 171 6.22 7.63 -11.72
N LEU A 172 6.51 6.61 -12.55
CA LEU A 172 5.72 5.38 -12.60
C LEU A 172 5.71 4.64 -11.27
N VAL A 173 6.89 4.46 -10.65
CA VAL A 173 7.02 3.76 -9.35
C VAL A 173 6.29 4.54 -8.25
N ILE A 174 6.44 5.86 -8.22
CA ILE A 174 5.80 6.71 -7.20
C ILE A 174 4.27 6.71 -7.40
N MET A 175 3.80 6.81 -8.64
CA MET A 175 2.37 6.80 -8.96
C MET A 175 1.70 5.43 -8.75
N GLU A 176 2.41 4.32 -8.95
CA GLU A 176 1.96 2.98 -8.54
C GLU A 176 1.70 2.92 -7.03
N SER A 177 2.65 3.39 -6.22
CA SER A 177 2.46 3.40 -4.76
C SER A 177 1.41 4.41 -4.32
N TYR A 178 1.35 5.59 -4.94
CA TYR A 178 0.32 6.60 -4.68
C TYR A 178 -1.08 6.03 -4.92
N THR A 179 -1.29 5.37 -6.06
CA THR A 179 -2.60 4.75 -6.38
C THR A 179 -2.97 3.63 -5.42
N TYR A 180 -1.99 2.89 -4.90
CA TYR A 180 -2.23 1.87 -3.88
C TYR A 180 -2.53 2.44 -2.49
N ASN A 181 -1.73 3.39 -2.01
CA ASN A 181 -1.70 3.80 -0.60
C ASN A 181 -2.56 5.04 -0.31
N VAL A 182 -2.77 5.90 -1.31
CA VAL A 182 -3.43 7.19 -1.16
C VAL A 182 -4.75 7.20 -1.90
N ALA A 183 -4.74 7.07 -3.23
CA ALA A 183 -5.97 7.19 -4.03
C ALA A 183 -6.90 5.98 -3.92
N ARG A 184 -6.36 4.79 -3.57
CA ARG A 184 -7.08 3.50 -3.60
C ARG A 184 -7.70 3.19 -4.97
N ASP A 185 -7.06 3.65 -6.03
CA ASP A 185 -7.46 3.40 -7.42
C ASP A 185 -6.71 2.19 -7.98
N HIS A 186 -7.31 1.01 -7.83
CA HIS A 186 -6.70 -0.25 -8.23
C HIS A 186 -6.65 -0.45 -9.75
N ALA A 187 -7.56 0.18 -10.50
CA ALA A 187 -7.54 0.14 -11.96
C ALA A 187 -6.35 0.95 -12.48
N LYS A 188 -6.17 2.18 -12.00
CA LYS A 188 -5.04 3.02 -12.39
C LYS A 188 -3.71 2.46 -11.92
N ARG A 189 -3.67 1.85 -10.72
CA ARG A 189 -2.50 1.09 -10.26
C ARG A 189 -2.12 -0.01 -11.25
N GLY A 190 -3.11 -0.77 -11.74
CA GLY A 190 -2.88 -1.83 -12.74
C GLY A 190 -2.24 -1.29 -14.03
N GLU A 191 -2.70 -0.14 -14.52
CA GLU A 191 -2.11 0.53 -15.69
C GLU A 191 -0.64 0.92 -15.46
N TYR A 192 -0.30 1.51 -14.31
CA TYR A 192 1.10 1.84 -14.00
C TYR A 192 1.98 0.60 -13.88
N ILE A 193 1.46 -0.48 -13.30
CA ILE A 193 2.16 -1.75 -13.23
C ILE A 193 2.41 -2.32 -14.64
N ASP A 194 1.42 -2.30 -15.54
CA ASP A 194 1.60 -2.76 -16.92
C ASP A 194 2.68 -1.95 -17.65
N ARG A 195 2.72 -0.63 -17.45
CA ARG A 195 3.77 0.26 -17.99
C ARG A 195 5.15 -0.07 -17.42
N LEU A 196 5.26 -0.33 -16.12
CA LEU A 196 6.51 -0.72 -15.45
C LEU A 196 7.02 -2.08 -15.93
N LEU A 197 6.13 -3.06 -16.11
CA LEU A 197 6.49 -4.38 -16.64
C LEU A 197 7.02 -4.28 -18.07
N LYS A 198 6.33 -3.52 -18.93
CA LYS A 198 6.81 -3.25 -20.29
C LYS A 198 8.18 -2.56 -20.29
N LEU A 199 8.37 -1.57 -19.42
CA LEU A 199 9.65 -0.86 -19.31
C LEU A 199 10.76 -1.79 -18.80
N ASN A 200 10.47 -2.71 -17.86
CA ASN A 200 11.43 -3.73 -17.43
C ASN A 200 11.86 -4.63 -18.58
N GLU A 201 10.92 -5.06 -19.42
CA GLU A 201 11.22 -5.89 -20.60
C GLU A 201 12.10 -5.15 -21.60
N GLU A 202 11.78 -3.87 -21.89
CA GLU A 202 12.57 -3.02 -22.79
C GLU A 202 14.00 -2.76 -22.27
N GLU A 203 14.16 -2.65 -20.95
CA GLU A 203 15.46 -2.48 -20.28
C GLU A 203 16.23 -3.81 -20.08
N GLY A 204 15.66 -4.94 -20.49
CA GLY A 204 16.28 -6.26 -20.30
C GLY A 204 16.39 -6.68 -18.82
N LYS A 205 15.54 -6.13 -17.95
CA LYS A 205 15.49 -6.50 -16.53
C LYS A 205 14.95 -7.92 -16.36
N PRO A 206 15.40 -8.66 -15.34
CA PRO A 206 14.87 -9.98 -15.05
C PRO A 206 13.37 -9.92 -14.74
N LEU A 207 12.72 -11.07 -14.85
CA LEU A 207 11.30 -11.25 -14.53
C LEU A 207 10.97 -10.70 -13.13
N ASP A 208 10.12 -9.67 -13.09
CA ASP A 208 9.61 -9.10 -11.84
C ASP A 208 8.34 -9.84 -11.37
N VAL A 209 8.55 -10.97 -10.69
CA VAL A 209 7.48 -11.86 -10.20
C VAL A 209 6.52 -11.12 -9.27
N GLU A 210 7.04 -10.29 -8.37
CA GLU A 210 6.22 -9.56 -7.39
C GLU A 210 5.34 -8.50 -8.07
N LEU A 211 5.87 -7.79 -9.06
CA LEU A 211 5.10 -6.82 -9.84
C LEU A 211 3.99 -7.51 -10.66
N LYS A 212 4.25 -8.68 -11.26
CA LYS A 212 3.21 -9.48 -11.93
C LYS A 212 2.13 -10.00 -10.97
N ILE A 213 2.51 -10.43 -9.76
CA ILE A 213 1.56 -10.81 -8.70
C ILE A 213 0.70 -9.60 -8.29
N ASN A 214 1.31 -8.43 -8.09
CA ASN A 214 0.59 -7.21 -7.75
C ASN A 214 -0.38 -6.79 -8.86
N ARG A 215 -0.04 -7.03 -10.13
CA ARG A 215 -0.96 -6.79 -11.25
C ARG A 215 -2.19 -7.67 -11.20
N ALA A 216 -2.02 -8.97 -10.96
CA ALA A 216 -3.12 -9.92 -10.78
C ALA A 216 -3.97 -9.56 -9.56
N PHE A 217 -3.33 -9.08 -8.49
CA PHE A 217 -4.02 -8.59 -7.30
C PHE A 217 -4.86 -7.34 -7.59
N CYS A 218 -4.43 -6.43 -8.45
CA CYS A 218 -5.26 -5.30 -8.91
C CYS A 218 -6.53 -5.79 -9.60
N ASP A 219 -6.43 -6.74 -10.54
CA ASP A 219 -7.60 -7.31 -11.23
C ASP A 219 -8.58 -7.95 -10.23
N ARG A 220 -8.05 -8.65 -9.22
CA ARG A 220 -8.86 -9.22 -8.13
C ARG A 220 -9.60 -8.14 -7.34
N LEU A 221 -8.95 -7.02 -7.02
CA LEU A 221 -9.56 -5.93 -6.28
C LEU A 221 -10.60 -5.16 -7.10
N THR A 222 -10.45 -5.10 -8.43
CA THR A 222 -11.45 -4.55 -9.35
C THR A 222 -12.52 -5.57 -9.73
N ARG A 223 -12.52 -6.75 -9.10
CA ARG A 223 -13.46 -7.87 -9.33
C ARG A 223 -13.41 -8.47 -10.75
N ASP A 224 -12.34 -8.23 -11.50
CA ASP A 224 -12.05 -8.96 -12.73
C ASP A 224 -11.34 -10.28 -12.38
N PHE A 225 -12.12 -11.18 -11.78
CA PHE A 225 -11.60 -12.42 -11.23
C PHE A 225 -11.07 -13.38 -12.31
N GLU A 226 -11.65 -13.38 -13.50
CA GLU A 226 -11.18 -14.23 -14.59
C GLU A 226 -9.79 -13.78 -15.09
N THR A 227 -9.59 -12.48 -15.31
CA THR A 227 -8.28 -11.95 -15.69
C THR A 227 -7.26 -12.17 -14.57
N ALA A 228 -7.64 -11.93 -13.31
CA ALA A 228 -6.77 -12.18 -12.16
C ALA A 228 -6.31 -13.64 -12.10
N ALA A 229 -7.24 -14.60 -12.27
CA ALA A 229 -6.92 -16.02 -12.24
C ALA A 229 -5.92 -16.42 -13.34
N LYS A 230 -6.17 -15.96 -14.58
CA LYS A 230 -5.27 -16.21 -15.71
C LYS A 230 -3.87 -15.66 -15.47
N ARG A 231 -3.76 -14.45 -14.91
CA ARG A 231 -2.45 -13.84 -14.58
C ARG A 231 -1.72 -14.62 -13.49
N TYR A 232 -2.41 -15.03 -12.43
CA TYR A 232 -1.81 -15.86 -11.39
C TYR A 232 -1.32 -17.20 -11.97
N GLU A 233 -2.12 -17.88 -12.79
CA GLU A 233 -1.69 -19.10 -13.47
C GLU A 233 -0.47 -18.89 -14.37
N ALA A 234 -0.41 -17.77 -15.10
CA ALA A 234 0.76 -17.44 -15.92
C ALA A 234 2.02 -17.29 -15.05
N VAL A 235 1.96 -16.52 -13.97
CA VAL A 235 3.09 -16.38 -13.03
C VAL A 235 3.50 -17.73 -12.42
N SER A 236 2.54 -18.61 -12.13
CA SER A 236 2.82 -19.93 -11.56
C SER A 236 3.67 -20.83 -12.48
N LYS A 237 3.57 -20.62 -13.81
CA LYS A 237 4.35 -21.34 -14.81
C LYS A 237 5.76 -20.77 -14.94
N GLU A 238 5.91 -19.47 -14.78
CA GLU A 238 7.18 -18.74 -14.92
C GLU A 238 8.06 -18.80 -13.66
N SER A 239 7.47 -18.91 -12.46
CA SER A 239 8.21 -18.88 -11.18
C SER A 239 7.93 -20.09 -10.30
N ASN A 240 8.94 -20.94 -10.10
CA ASN A 240 8.88 -22.06 -9.17
C ASN A 240 8.61 -21.60 -7.72
N GLU A 241 9.19 -20.47 -7.31
CA GLU A 241 9.05 -19.96 -5.94
C GLU A 241 7.63 -19.47 -5.62
N ALA A 242 6.97 -18.86 -6.60
CA ALA A 242 5.62 -18.33 -6.46
C ALA A 242 4.53 -19.33 -6.87
N ARG A 243 4.88 -20.46 -7.50
CA ARG A 243 3.93 -21.39 -8.13
C ARG A 243 2.76 -21.79 -7.24
N ALA A 244 3.04 -22.35 -6.07
CA ALA A 244 2.02 -22.83 -5.15
C ALA A 244 1.08 -21.69 -4.71
N TYR A 245 1.66 -20.55 -4.31
CA TYR A 245 0.91 -19.35 -3.92
C TYR A 245 -0.01 -18.85 -5.04
N CYS A 246 0.54 -18.70 -6.25
CA CYS A 246 -0.23 -18.23 -7.39
C CYS A 246 -1.34 -19.21 -7.80
N LEU A 247 -1.12 -20.53 -7.70
CA LEU A 247 -2.18 -21.51 -7.97
C LEU A 247 -3.33 -21.40 -6.94
N MET A 248 -3.01 -21.18 -5.66
CA MET A 248 -4.04 -20.94 -4.64
C MET A 248 -4.83 -19.65 -4.92
N GLU A 249 -4.16 -18.54 -5.24
CA GLU A 249 -4.83 -17.29 -5.58
C GLU A 249 -5.64 -17.41 -6.88
N ALA A 250 -5.13 -18.16 -7.87
CA ALA A 250 -5.86 -18.48 -9.09
C ALA A 250 -7.14 -19.28 -8.79
N ALA A 251 -7.06 -20.27 -7.89
CA ALA A 251 -8.21 -21.05 -7.47
C ALA A 251 -9.28 -20.18 -6.81
N TYR A 252 -8.87 -19.29 -5.91
CA TYR A 252 -9.76 -18.30 -5.30
C TYR A 252 -10.44 -17.42 -6.35
N CYS A 253 -9.68 -16.89 -7.31
CA CYS A 253 -10.22 -16.04 -8.37
C CYS A 253 -11.16 -16.83 -9.30
N TRP A 254 -10.81 -18.06 -9.70
CA TRP A 254 -11.69 -18.89 -10.51
C TRP A 254 -13.03 -19.18 -9.84
N GLU A 255 -13.03 -19.44 -8.53
CA GLU A 255 -14.26 -19.68 -7.79
C GLU A 255 -15.16 -18.42 -7.80
N ASN A 256 -14.56 -17.24 -7.58
CA ASN A 256 -15.30 -15.97 -7.60
C ASN A 256 -15.74 -15.56 -9.02
N ALA A 257 -15.09 -16.07 -10.07
CA ALA A 257 -15.53 -15.97 -11.45
C ALA A 257 -16.63 -16.98 -11.82
N GLY A 258 -17.02 -17.88 -10.90
CA GLY A 258 -18.01 -18.94 -11.15
C GLY A 258 -17.46 -20.15 -11.91
N ASN A 259 -16.16 -20.19 -12.21
CA ASN A 259 -15.53 -21.31 -12.91
C ASN A 259 -15.04 -22.38 -11.92
N LYS A 260 -16.01 -23.13 -11.37
CA LYS A 260 -15.79 -24.14 -10.34
C LYS A 260 -14.80 -25.24 -10.74
N ALA A 261 -14.77 -25.60 -12.03
CA ALA A 261 -13.87 -26.64 -12.54
C ALA A 261 -12.40 -26.19 -12.48
N ASN A 262 -12.12 -24.97 -12.95
CA ASN A 262 -10.77 -24.41 -12.88
C ASN A 262 -10.37 -24.08 -11.43
N ALA A 263 -11.31 -23.64 -10.60
CA ALA A 263 -11.08 -23.40 -9.18
C ALA A 263 -10.57 -24.66 -8.47
N LEU A 264 -11.32 -25.75 -8.58
CA LEU A 264 -10.94 -27.03 -7.97
C LEU A 264 -9.62 -27.57 -8.54
N LYS A 265 -9.41 -27.46 -9.86
CA LYS A 265 -8.16 -27.89 -10.51
C LYS A 265 -6.96 -27.15 -9.94
N ALA A 266 -7.03 -25.82 -9.84
CA ALA A 266 -5.96 -25.00 -9.32
C ALA A 266 -5.73 -25.23 -7.81
N ALA A 267 -6.80 -25.42 -7.02
CA ALA A 267 -6.71 -25.72 -5.59
C ALA A 267 -6.01 -27.06 -5.33
N LEU A 268 -6.36 -28.12 -6.07
CA LEU A 268 -5.69 -29.42 -5.98
C LEU A 268 -4.21 -29.34 -6.37
N ALA A 269 -3.89 -28.59 -7.43
CA ALA A 269 -2.51 -28.39 -7.85
C ALA A 269 -1.69 -27.61 -6.80
N ALA A 270 -2.30 -26.61 -6.15
CA ALA A 270 -1.69 -25.87 -5.06
C ALA A 270 -1.45 -26.75 -3.82
N ASP A 271 -2.43 -27.53 -3.39
CA ASP A 271 -2.30 -28.43 -2.23
C ASP A 271 -1.23 -29.50 -2.46
N ALA A 272 -1.19 -30.11 -3.65
CA ALA A 272 -0.18 -31.12 -3.99
C ALA A 272 1.27 -30.61 -3.89
N MET A 273 1.50 -29.31 -4.09
CA MET A 273 2.81 -28.68 -3.94
C MET A 273 3.13 -28.29 -2.50
N GLY A 274 2.11 -28.09 -1.66
CA GLY A 274 2.25 -27.52 -0.33
C GLY A 274 2.67 -26.05 -0.33
N PRO A 275 2.79 -25.43 0.87
CA PRO A 275 3.11 -24.01 0.98
C PRO A 275 4.55 -23.71 0.54
N GLY A 276 4.68 -22.93 -0.53
CA GLY A 276 5.94 -22.33 -0.95
C GLY A 276 6.46 -21.24 0.00
N LYS A 277 7.66 -20.69 -0.25
CA LYS A 277 8.31 -19.67 0.60
C LYS A 277 7.41 -18.46 0.89
N ARG A 278 6.63 -18.01 -0.09
CA ARG A 278 5.66 -16.91 0.06
C ARG A 278 4.49 -17.29 0.96
N ALA A 279 3.88 -18.46 0.72
CA ALA A 279 2.77 -18.97 1.53
C ALA A 279 3.19 -19.17 3.00
N LYS A 280 4.46 -19.55 3.25
CA LYS A 280 5.02 -19.66 4.61
C LYS A 280 4.99 -18.35 5.42
N ARG A 281 4.91 -17.19 4.77
CA ARG A 281 4.77 -15.90 5.47
C ARG A 281 3.36 -15.69 6.04
N SER A 282 2.38 -16.47 5.62
CA SER A 282 1.01 -16.47 6.14
C SER A 282 0.38 -17.86 5.98
N LEU A 283 0.90 -18.84 6.73
CA LEU A 283 0.44 -20.23 6.68
C LEU A 283 -1.05 -20.36 7.03
N TYR A 284 -1.52 -19.57 7.99
CA TYR A 284 -2.93 -19.44 8.30
C TYR A 284 -3.75 -19.11 7.04
N GLN A 285 -3.40 -18.06 6.30
CA GLN A 285 -4.15 -17.65 5.11
C GLN A 285 -4.12 -18.73 4.02
N TRP A 286 -2.94 -19.36 3.82
CA TRP A 286 -2.78 -20.45 2.86
C TRP A 286 -3.77 -21.59 3.13
N HIS A 287 -3.75 -22.11 4.36
CA HIS A 287 -4.62 -23.21 4.76
C HIS A 287 -6.09 -22.78 4.78
N ARG A 288 -6.38 -21.59 5.31
CA ARG A 288 -7.73 -21.06 5.38
C ARG A 288 -8.38 -20.92 4.01
N THR A 289 -7.66 -20.43 3.00
CA THR A 289 -8.17 -20.29 1.63
C THR A 289 -8.43 -21.63 0.97
N LEU A 290 -7.48 -22.57 1.04
CA LEU A 290 -7.68 -23.92 0.48
C LEU A 290 -8.83 -24.66 1.16
N ALA A 291 -8.96 -24.53 2.49
CA ALA A 291 -10.05 -25.14 3.24
C ALA A 291 -11.44 -24.66 2.78
N ASP A 292 -11.62 -23.34 2.57
CA ASP A 292 -12.88 -22.80 2.06
C ASP A 292 -13.20 -23.29 0.65
N LEU A 293 -12.18 -23.35 -0.22
CA LEU A 293 -12.35 -23.84 -1.60
C LEU A 293 -12.77 -25.31 -1.58
N PHE A 294 -12.06 -26.16 -0.85
CA PHE A 294 -12.41 -27.58 -0.75
C PHE A 294 -13.77 -27.81 -0.11
N LEU A 295 -14.15 -27.03 0.91
CA LEU A 295 -15.48 -27.08 1.50
C LEU A 295 -16.56 -26.75 0.47
N THR A 296 -16.35 -25.69 -0.32
CA THR A 296 -17.27 -25.25 -1.39
C THR A 296 -17.44 -26.32 -2.48
N HIS A 297 -16.41 -27.10 -2.74
CA HIS A 297 -16.43 -28.23 -3.67
C HIS A 297 -16.75 -29.58 -3.03
N LEU A 298 -17.22 -29.62 -1.77
CA LEU A 298 -17.59 -30.83 -1.03
C LEU A 298 -16.44 -31.86 -0.90
N ARG A 299 -15.20 -31.37 -0.89
CA ARG A 299 -13.97 -32.15 -0.68
C ARG A 299 -13.67 -32.24 0.81
N LYS A 300 -14.42 -33.12 1.48
CA LYS A 300 -14.46 -33.21 2.95
C LYS A 300 -13.08 -33.42 3.57
N ALA A 301 -12.32 -34.42 3.09
CA ALA A 301 -11.03 -34.78 3.67
C ALA A 301 -10.02 -33.63 3.54
N GLU A 302 -9.93 -33.01 2.36
CA GLU A 302 -9.03 -31.90 2.10
C GLU A 302 -9.44 -30.63 2.86
N ALA A 303 -10.75 -30.38 2.99
CA ALA A 303 -11.26 -29.26 3.78
C ALA A 303 -10.89 -29.41 5.26
N ILE A 304 -11.12 -30.58 5.86
CA ILE A 304 -10.77 -30.86 7.27
C ILE A 304 -9.27 -30.70 7.49
N LYS A 305 -8.43 -31.36 6.68
CA LYS A 305 -6.97 -31.27 6.72
C LYS A 305 -6.50 -29.81 6.81
N HIS A 306 -7.03 -28.94 5.95
CA HIS A 306 -6.61 -27.55 5.94
C HIS A 306 -7.25 -26.68 7.03
N PHE A 307 -8.48 -26.94 7.45
CA PHE A 307 -9.04 -26.21 8.59
C PHE A 307 -8.33 -26.54 9.90
N GLU A 308 -7.89 -27.78 10.10
CA GLU A 308 -7.06 -28.19 11.25
C GLU A 308 -5.70 -27.47 11.21
N ALA A 309 -5.00 -27.50 10.08
CA ALA A 309 -3.74 -26.77 9.92
C ALA A 309 -3.92 -25.25 10.11
N ALA A 310 -5.01 -24.66 9.60
CA ALA A 310 -5.32 -23.25 9.84
C ALA A 310 -5.59 -22.96 11.33
N LEU A 311 -6.23 -23.88 12.06
CA LEU A 311 -6.49 -23.72 13.49
C LEU A 311 -5.20 -23.70 14.31
N GLU A 312 -4.22 -24.53 13.95
CA GLU A 312 -2.89 -24.57 14.58
C GLU A 312 -2.11 -23.27 14.34
N GLU A 313 -2.16 -22.74 13.12
CA GLU A 313 -1.45 -21.52 12.71
C GLU A 313 -2.12 -20.22 13.17
N ALA A 314 -3.41 -20.27 13.53
CA ALA A 314 -4.16 -19.10 13.96
C ALA A 314 -3.60 -18.53 15.28
N ASN A 315 -3.13 -17.29 15.25
CA ASN A 315 -2.55 -16.60 16.41
C ASN A 315 -3.58 -15.78 17.23
N ILE A 316 -4.79 -15.59 16.71
CA ILE A 316 -5.88 -14.87 17.40
C ILE A 316 -7.12 -15.75 17.58
N ASN A 317 -7.81 -15.58 18.71
CA ASN A 317 -8.94 -16.44 19.08
C ASN A 317 -10.10 -16.38 18.08
N ALA A 318 -10.39 -15.21 17.51
CA ALA A 318 -11.44 -15.07 16.50
C ALA A 318 -11.21 -15.97 15.27
N TYR A 319 -9.97 -16.11 14.82
CA TYR A 319 -9.63 -17.00 13.70
C TYR A 319 -9.75 -18.48 14.09
N ARG A 320 -9.37 -18.83 15.33
CA ARG A 320 -9.55 -20.19 15.85
C ARG A 320 -11.03 -20.57 15.91
N ASP A 321 -11.88 -19.66 16.38
CA ASP A 321 -13.33 -19.91 16.50
C ASP A 321 -13.97 -20.06 15.12
N GLN A 322 -13.58 -19.24 14.14
CA GLN A 322 -13.99 -19.41 12.75
C GLN A 322 -13.56 -20.76 12.18
N CYS A 323 -12.33 -21.20 12.43
CA CYS A 323 -11.85 -22.50 11.96
C CYS A 323 -12.62 -23.66 12.63
N ARG A 324 -12.91 -23.59 13.94
CA ARG A 324 -13.72 -24.59 14.65
C ARG A 324 -15.15 -24.67 14.11
N GLU A 325 -15.77 -23.54 13.81
CA GLU A 325 -17.09 -23.50 13.19
C GLU A 325 -17.09 -24.19 11.82
N LYS A 326 -16.11 -23.83 10.97
CA LYS A 326 -15.98 -24.42 9.64
C LYS A 326 -15.61 -25.91 9.69
N LEU A 327 -14.83 -26.36 10.68
CA LEU A 327 -14.58 -27.77 10.93
C LEU A 327 -15.86 -28.53 11.29
N ARG A 328 -16.74 -27.95 12.11
CA ARG A 328 -18.04 -28.57 12.42
C ARG A 328 -18.88 -28.74 11.15
N ILE A 329 -18.89 -27.74 10.28
CA ILE A 329 -19.58 -27.81 8.98
C ILE A 329 -18.94 -28.88 8.07
N ALA A 330 -17.61 -28.91 7.95
CA ALA A 330 -16.91 -29.88 7.12
C ALA A 330 -17.14 -31.33 7.60
N ASN A 331 -17.10 -31.56 8.91
CA ASN A 331 -17.36 -32.87 9.51
C ASN A 331 -18.80 -33.36 9.29
N ALA A 332 -19.76 -32.43 9.20
CA ALA A 332 -21.16 -32.74 8.92
C ALA A 332 -21.43 -33.07 7.43
N LEU A 333 -20.46 -32.86 6.53
CA LEU A 333 -20.59 -33.31 5.14
C LEU A 333 -20.67 -34.84 5.09
N LYS A 334 -21.53 -35.36 4.22
CA LYS A 334 -21.54 -36.78 3.87
C LYS A 334 -20.22 -37.12 3.17
N ASP A 335 -19.73 -38.33 3.39
CA ASP A 335 -18.57 -38.82 2.67
C ASP A 335 -18.93 -38.87 1.18
N SER A 336 -18.10 -38.20 0.36
CA SER A 336 -18.31 -38.02 -1.08
C SER A 336 -17.62 -39.08 -1.92
#